data_AF-A0A2U3Z5W3-F1
#
_entry.id   AF-A0A2U3Z5W3-F1
#
_cell.length_a   1.000
_cell.length_b   1.000
_cell.length_c   1.000
_cell.angle_alpha   90.00
_cell.angle_beta   90.00
_cell.angle_gamma   90.00
#
_symmetry.space_group_name_H-M   'P 1'
#
loop_
_entity.id
_entity.type
_entity.pdbx_description
1 polymer ?
#
loop_
_entity_poly.entity_id
_entity_poly.type
_entity_poly.pdbx_seq_one_letter_code
_entity_poly.pdbx_strand_id
1 'polypeptide(L)'
;MKKLQPTVRNYVENRPKYPGIKFEELFPDWIFPSESERDKIKTSQARDLLSKMLVIDPDKRISVDEALRHPYITVWYDPAEAEAPPPQIYDAQLEEREHAIEEWKELIYKEVLDWEERSKNGVVKDQPSAQMQR
;
A
#
# COMPACT_ATOMS: atom_id res chain seq x y z
N MET A 1 4.35 -12.28 -19.98
CA MET A 1 4.35 -13.33 -18.92
C MET A 1 5.73 -13.99 -18.69
N LYS A 2 6.86 -13.34 -19.03
CA LYS A 2 8.19 -13.95 -18.88
C LYS A 2 8.72 -13.97 -17.43
N LYS A 3 8.09 -13.23 -16.51
CA LYS A 3 8.49 -13.16 -15.09
C LYS A 3 7.95 -14.31 -14.23
N LEU A 4 6.97 -15.08 -14.71
CA LEU A 4 6.41 -16.20 -13.97
C LEU A 4 7.35 -17.41 -14.01
N GLN A 5 7.47 -18.11 -12.87
CA GLN A 5 8.13 -19.42 -12.79
C GLN A 5 7.50 -20.42 -13.78
N PRO A 6 8.25 -21.36 -14.36
CA PRO A 6 7.75 -22.20 -15.46
C PRO A 6 6.46 -22.98 -15.15
N THR A 7 6.38 -23.58 -13.96
CA THR A 7 5.19 -24.34 -13.51
C THR A 7 3.97 -23.44 -13.36
N VAL A 8 4.13 -22.27 -12.74
CA VAL A 8 3.07 -21.26 -12.56
C VAL A 8 2.64 -20.71 -13.91
N ARG A 9 3.59 -20.41 -14.81
CA ARG A 9 3.30 -19.92 -16.17
C ARG A 9 2.43 -20.90 -16.93
N ASN A 10 2.83 -22.17 -16.96
CA ASN A 10 2.06 -23.22 -17.66
C ASN A 10 0.64 -23.34 -17.09
N TYR A 11 0.48 -23.27 -15.77
CA TYR A 11 -0.84 -23.28 -15.15
C TYR A 11 -1.69 -22.07 -15.56
N VAL A 12 -1.13 -20.86 -15.51
CA VAL A 12 -1.85 -19.61 -15.87
C VAL A 12 -2.22 -19.59 -17.36
N GLU A 13 -1.31 -20.00 -18.24
CA GLU A 13 -1.52 -19.99 -19.69
C GLU A 13 -2.58 -21.00 -20.16
N ASN A 14 -2.79 -22.09 -19.40
CA ASN A 14 -3.81 -23.11 -19.69
C ASN A 14 -5.18 -22.83 -19.06
N ARG A 15 -5.34 -21.72 -18.30
CA ARG A 15 -6.66 -21.31 -17.82
C ARG A 15 -7.53 -20.77 -18.96
N PRO A 16 -8.87 -20.85 -18.86
CA PRO A 16 -9.76 -20.19 -19.80
C PRO A 16 -9.40 -18.70 -19.92
N LYS A 17 -9.41 -18.19 -21.16
CA LYS A 17 -9.11 -16.78 -21.42
C LYS A 17 -10.36 -15.95 -21.21
N TYR A 18 -10.27 -14.98 -20.32
CA TYR A 18 -11.34 -14.01 -20.07
C TYR A 18 -10.96 -12.66 -20.68
N PRO A 19 -11.83 -12.04 -21.50
CA PRO A 19 -11.61 -10.66 -21.91
C PRO A 19 -11.69 -9.74 -20.68
N GLY A 20 -10.92 -8.65 -20.71
CA GLY A 20 -11.03 -7.63 -19.67
C GLY A 20 -12.40 -6.96 -19.70
N ILE A 21 -12.97 -6.72 -18.52
CA ILE A 21 -14.18 -5.93 -18.34
C ILE A 21 -13.76 -4.46 -18.20
N LYS A 22 -14.51 -3.54 -18.79
CA LYS A 22 -14.24 -2.10 -18.67
C LYS A 22 -14.44 -1.63 -17.24
N PHE A 23 -13.69 -0.61 -16.81
CA PHE A 23 -13.80 -0.10 -15.44
C PHE A 23 -15.15 0.57 -15.17
N GLU A 24 -15.84 1.06 -16.19
CA GLU A 24 -17.21 1.58 -16.09
C GLU A 24 -18.24 0.47 -15.83
N GLU A 25 -17.96 -0.75 -16.26
CA GLU A 25 -18.81 -1.92 -16.00
C GLU A 25 -18.49 -2.55 -14.63
N LEU A 26 -17.21 -2.57 -14.24
CA LEU A 26 -16.79 -3.02 -12.91
C LEU A 26 -17.21 -2.05 -11.79
N PHE A 27 -17.10 -0.75 -12.06
CA PHE A 27 -17.40 0.34 -11.14
C PHE A 27 -18.39 1.32 -11.79
N PRO A 28 -19.67 0.93 -11.93
CA PRO A 28 -20.68 1.72 -12.62
C PRO A 28 -21.10 2.96 -11.83
N ASP A 29 -21.60 3.99 -12.51
CA ASP A 29 -21.87 5.31 -11.89
C ASP A 29 -22.80 5.24 -10.67
N TRP A 30 -23.74 4.29 -10.62
CA TRP A 30 -24.71 4.16 -9.53
C TRP A 30 -24.11 3.73 -8.18
N ILE A 31 -22.85 3.26 -8.14
CA ILE A 31 -22.17 2.97 -6.86
C ILE A 31 -21.48 4.21 -6.27
N PHE A 32 -21.40 5.29 -7.03
CA PHE A 32 -20.75 6.53 -6.61
C PHE A 32 -21.78 7.63 -6.32
N PRO A 33 -21.43 8.60 -5.47
CA PRO A 33 -22.23 9.82 -5.32
C PRO A 33 -22.37 10.55 -6.66
N SER A 34 -23.56 11.07 -6.95
CA SER A 34 -23.84 11.77 -8.22
C SER A 34 -24.75 13.00 -8.07
N GLU A 35 -24.83 13.55 -6.85
CA GLU A 35 -25.76 14.64 -6.51
C GLU A 35 -25.32 15.99 -7.10
N SER A 36 -24.02 16.18 -7.32
CA SER A 36 -23.45 17.40 -7.88
C SER A 36 -22.49 17.14 -9.05
N GLU A 37 -22.23 18.17 -9.84
CA GLU A 37 -21.18 18.13 -10.88
C GLU A 37 -19.78 17.84 -10.30
N ARG A 38 -19.54 18.26 -9.06
CA ARG A 38 -18.28 17.93 -8.36
C ARG A 38 -18.18 16.44 -8.08
N ASP A 39 -19.29 15.78 -7.75
CA ASP A 39 -19.31 14.34 -7.49
C ASP A 39 -19.08 13.55 -8.78
N LYS A 40 -19.58 14.03 -9.92
CA LYS A 40 -19.29 13.43 -11.23
C LYS A 40 -17.80 13.50 -11.58
N ILE A 41 -17.16 14.65 -11.35
CA ILE A 41 -15.70 14.80 -11.56
C ILE A 41 -14.93 13.85 -10.64
N LYS A 42 -15.27 13.81 -9.35
CA LYS A 42 -14.64 12.90 -8.38
C LYS A 42 -14.85 11.43 -8.75
N THR A 43 -16.04 11.05 -9.22
CA THR A 43 -16.34 9.70 -9.70
C THR A 43 -15.44 9.30 -10.86
N SER A 44 -15.29 10.18 -11.86
CA SER A 44 -14.38 9.94 -12.98
C SER A 44 -12.93 9.79 -12.51
N GLN A 45 -12.48 10.64 -11.58
CA GLN A 45 -11.12 10.56 -11.03
C GLN A 45 -10.90 9.30 -10.18
N ALA A 46 -11.90 8.88 -9.39
CA ALA A 46 -11.84 7.67 -8.58
C ALA A 46 -11.69 6.43 -9.47
N ARG A 47 -12.53 6.33 -10.51
CA ARG A 47 -12.48 5.23 -11.48
C ARG A 47 -11.16 5.19 -12.25
N ASP A 48 -10.65 6.34 -12.67
CA ASP A 48 -9.35 6.45 -13.33
C ASP A 48 -8.22 5.94 -12.41
N LEU A 49 -8.21 6.35 -11.14
CA LEU A 49 -7.22 5.86 -10.16
C LEU A 49 -7.32 4.33 -9.98
N LEU A 50 -8.53 3.80 -9.80
CA LEU A 50 -8.77 2.36 -9.70
C LEU A 50 -8.23 1.62 -10.94
N SER A 51 -8.41 2.18 -12.14
CA SER A 51 -7.91 1.60 -13.37
C SER A 51 -6.38 1.48 -13.43
N LYS A 52 -5.69 2.42 -12.79
CA LYS A 52 -4.22 2.46 -12.71
C LYS A 52 -3.66 1.62 -11.56
N MET A 53 -4.45 1.38 -10.50
CA MET A 53 -4.07 0.56 -9.34
C MET A 53 -4.37 -0.93 -9.54
N LEU A 54 -5.54 -1.27 -10.11
CA LEU A 54 -5.99 -2.66 -10.31
C LEU A 54 -5.42 -3.26 -11.60
N VAL A 55 -4.11 -3.11 -11.78
CA VAL A 55 -3.36 -3.63 -12.92
C VAL A 55 -2.59 -4.88 -12.50
N ILE A 56 -2.82 -5.99 -13.21
CA ILE A 56 -2.19 -7.30 -12.89
C ILE A 56 -0.66 -7.23 -13.06
N ASP A 57 -0.19 -6.58 -14.13
CA ASP A 57 1.23 -6.43 -14.42
C ASP A 57 1.84 -5.30 -13.56
N PRO A 58 2.72 -5.60 -12.60
CA PRO A 58 3.26 -4.59 -11.69
C PRO A 58 4.07 -3.52 -12.41
N ASP A 59 4.69 -3.84 -13.55
CA ASP A 59 5.47 -2.86 -14.34
C ASP A 59 4.59 -1.77 -14.97
N LYS A 60 3.28 -2.01 -15.05
CA LYS A 60 2.28 -1.09 -15.61
C LYS A 60 1.38 -0.49 -14.53
N ARG A 61 1.50 -0.96 -13.29
CA ARG A 61 0.72 -0.47 -12.16
C ARG A 61 1.30 0.87 -11.74
N ILE A 62 0.43 1.81 -11.40
CA ILE A 62 0.85 3.11 -10.84
C ILE A 62 1.71 2.92 -9.60
N SER A 63 2.76 3.73 -9.49
CA SER A 63 3.60 3.78 -8.29
C SER A 63 2.90 4.52 -7.15
N VAL A 64 3.42 4.38 -5.93
CA VAL A 64 2.90 5.09 -4.76
C VAL A 64 2.97 6.61 -4.96
N ASP A 65 4.10 7.13 -5.42
CA ASP A 65 4.30 8.56 -5.65
C ASP A 65 3.36 9.14 -6.71
N GLU A 66 3.13 8.39 -7.79
CA GLU A 66 2.18 8.78 -8.83
C GLU A 66 0.74 8.75 -8.31
N ALA A 67 0.38 7.79 -7.46
CA ALA A 67 -0.94 7.71 -6.85
C ALA A 67 -1.19 8.86 -5.87
N LEU A 68 -0.19 9.26 -5.09
CA LEU A 68 -0.26 10.43 -4.20
C LEU A 68 -0.47 11.74 -4.97
N ARG A 69 0.12 11.85 -6.17
CA ARG A 69 -0.06 13.00 -7.09
C ARG A 69 -1.33 12.92 -7.94
N HIS A 70 -2.12 11.85 -7.81
CA HIS A 70 -3.33 11.67 -8.60
C HIS A 70 -4.38 12.74 -8.23
N PRO A 71 -5.13 13.33 -9.19
CA PRO A 71 -6.13 14.37 -8.90
C PRO A 71 -7.16 13.99 -7.83
N TYR A 72 -7.43 12.69 -7.69
CA TYR A 72 -8.33 12.16 -6.65
C TYR A 72 -7.75 12.21 -5.23
N ILE A 73 -6.43 12.06 -5.08
CA ILE A 73 -5.73 11.95 -3.77
C ILE A 73 -5.02 13.25 -3.41
N THR A 74 -4.47 13.97 -4.39
CA THR A 74 -3.60 15.14 -4.19
C THR A 74 -4.23 16.27 -3.36
N VAL A 75 -5.55 16.30 -3.22
CA VAL A 75 -6.27 17.26 -2.37
C VAL A 75 -5.91 17.12 -0.88
N TRP A 76 -5.36 15.97 -0.50
CA TRP A 76 -4.89 15.65 0.86
C TRP A 76 -3.36 15.60 0.96
N TYR A 77 -2.63 16.00 -0.09
CA TYR A 77 -1.18 15.89 -0.09
C TYR A 77 -0.55 16.91 0.88
N ASP A 78 0.12 16.40 1.91
CA ASP A 78 1.01 17.16 2.78
C ASP A 78 2.43 16.56 2.68
N PRO A 79 3.45 17.32 2.22
CA PRO A 79 4.83 16.85 2.20
C PRO A 79 5.34 16.39 3.57
N ALA A 80 4.89 17.00 4.67
CA ALA A 80 5.31 16.62 6.01
C ALA A 80 4.80 15.22 6.41
N GLU A 81 3.70 14.77 5.83
CA GLU A 81 3.16 13.42 6.03
C GLU A 81 3.69 12.44 4.98
N ALA A 82 3.65 12.81 3.71
CA ALA A 82 3.98 11.94 2.58
C ALA A 82 5.49 11.68 2.43
N GLU A 83 6.33 12.64 2.79
CA GLU A 83 7.79 12.59 2.64
C GLU A 83 8.50 12.52 4.00
N ALA A 84 7.78 12.16 5.06
CA ALA A 84 8.36 11.98 6.38
C ALA A 84 9.51 10.95 6.33
N PRO A 85 10.65 11.23 7.01
CA PRO A 85 11.76 10.29 7.02
C PRO A 85 11.34 8.97 7.70
N PRO A 86 11.80 7.81 7.19
CA PRO A 86 11.49 6.54 7.83
C PRO A 86 12.05 6.51 9.27
N PRO A 87 11.29 5.98 10.24
CA PRO A 87 11.69 6.00 11.66
C PRO A 87 12.95 5.16 11.93
N GLN A 88 13.19 4.13 11.13
CA GLN A 88 14.38 3.29 11.21
C GLN A 88 14.72 2.73 9.83
N ILE A 89 16.01 2.52 9.58
CA ILE A 89 16.47 1.84 8.37
C ILE A 89 16.15 0.36 8.56
N TYR A 90 15.38 -0.19 7.62
CA TYR A 90 15.02 -1.61 7.59
C TYR A 90 16.28 -2.49 7.52
N ASP A 91 16.45 -3.41 8.48
CA ASP A 91 17.52 -4.40 8.47
C ASP A 91 17.08 -5.65 7.71
N ALA A 92 17.32 -5.65 6.40
CA ALA A 92 17.01 -6.79 5.52
C ALA A 92 17.71 -8.09 5.96
N GLN A 93 18.81 -8.01 6.72
CA GLN A 93 19.53 -9.19 7.18
C GLN A 93 18.81 -9.91 8.31
N LEU A 94 17.87 -9.26 9.00
CA LEU A 94 17.06 -9.88 10.04
C LEU A 94 16.01 -10.84 9.46
N GLU A 95 15.44 -10.51 8.30
CA GLU A 95 14.43 -11.34 7.64
C GLU A 95 15.02 -12.43 6.76
N GLU A 96 16.18 -12.18 6.16
CA GLU A 96 16.82 -13.14 5.24
C GLU A 96 17.55 -14.29 5.98
N ARG A 97 17.72 -14.17 7.29
CA ARG A 97 18.33 -15.22 8.13
C ARG A 97 17.27 -16.19 8.63
N GLU A 98 17.48 -17.47 8.33
CA GLU A 98 16.75 -18.54 9.01
C GLU A 98 17.25 -18.66 10.46
N HIS A 99 16.34 -18.53 11.42
CA HIS A 99 16.62 -18.68 12.85
C HIS A 99 15.89 -19.91 13.41
N ALA A 100 16.53 -20.62 14.34
CA ALA A 100 15.87 -21.66 15.12
C ALA A 100 14.78 -21.05 16.04
N ILE A 101 13.85 -21.88 16.52
CA ILE A 101 12.77 -21.41 17.41
C ILE A 101 13.33 -20.77 18.68
N GLU A 102 14.37 -21.37 19.25
CA GLU A 102 15.06 -20.85 20.44
C GLU A 102 15.70 -19.48 20.18
N GLU A 103 16.30 -19.29 19.01
CA GLU A 103 16.90 -18.01 18.61
C GLU A 103 15.82 -16.94 18.40
N TRP A 104 14.70 -17.28 17.75
CA TRP A 104 13.54 -16.37 17.64
C TRP A 104 13.00 -15.97 19.00
N LYS A 105 12.91 -16.92 19.94
CA LYS A 105 12.45 -16.64 21.30
C LYS A 105 13.36 -15.64 22.00
N GLU A 106 14.68 -15.78 21.85
CA GLU A 106 15.66 -14.84 22.41
C GLU A 106 15.58 -13.47 21.74
N LEU A 107 15.52 -13.40 20.41
CA LEU A 107 15.42 -12.15 19.65
C LEU A 107 14.15 -11.37 20.01
N ILE A 108 13.00 -12.03 20.04
CA ILE A 108 11.72 -11.41 20.39
C ILE A 108 11.75 -10.96 21.85
N TYR A 109 12.26 -11.80 22.76
CA TYR A 109 12.35 -11.44 24.18
C TYR A 109 13.24 -10.22 24.40
N LYS A 110 14.37 -10.14 23.69
CA LYS A 110 15.26 -8.99 23.73
C LYS A 110 14.58 -7.72 23.21
N GLU A 111 13.87 -7.78 22.08
CA GLU A 111 13.15 -6.60 21.56
C GLU A 111 12.07 -6.10 22.54
N VAL A 112 11.37 -7.02 23.24
CA VAL A 112 10.41 -6.63 24.28
C VAL A 112 11.09 -5.88 25.42
N LEU A 113 12.25 -6.36 25.89
CA LEU A 113 13.03 -5.69 26.93
C LEU A 113 13.55 -4.31 26.47
N ASP A 114 14.11 -4.25 25.27
CA ASP A 114 14.61 -3.01 24.66
C ASP A 114 13.47 -1.98 24.50
N TRP A 115 12.27 -2.45 24.10
CA TRP A 115 11.07 -1.61 24.01
C TRP A 115 10.62 -1.10 25.38
N GLU A 116 10.60 -1.95 26.41
CA GLU A 116 10.26 -1.53 27.78
C GLU A 116 11.24 -0.48 28.30
N GLU A 117 12.52 -0.62 28.01
CA GLU A 117 13.56 0.34 28.41
C GLU A 117 13.39 1.69 27.68
N ARG A 118 13.17 1.68 26.36
CA ARG A 118 12.86 2.89 25.58
C ARG A 118 11.60 3.59 26.09
N SER A 119 10.60 2.81 26.50
CA SER A 119 9.32 3.30 27.05
C SER A 119 9.48 3.92 28.44
N LYS A 120 10.25 3.28 29.33
CA LYS A 120 10.55 3.80 30.69
C LYS A 120 11.42 5.06 30.64
N ASN A 121 12.32 5.16 29.66
CA ASN A 121 13.22 6.31 29.50
C ASN A 121 12.56 7.49 28.76
N GLY A 122 11.26 7.43 28.44
CA GLY A 122 10.53 8.51 27.77
C GLY A 122 10.99 8.78 26.33
N VAL A 123 11.68 7.82 25.70
CA VAL A 123 12.21 7.94 24.32
C VAL A 123 11.19 7.50 23.28
N VAL A 124 10.04 6.95 23.71
CA VAL A 124 8.88 6.77 22.82
C VAL A 124 8.30 8.15 22.55
N LYS A 125 8.80 8.81 21.49
CA LYS A 125 7.98 9.79 20.79
C LYS A 125 6.79 9.01 20.26
N ASP A 126 5.67 9.09 20.97
CA ASP A 126 4.37 8.86 20.36
C ASP A 126 4.40 9.56 19.01
N GLN A 127 4.16 8.82 17.92
CA GLN A 127 3.73 9.45 16.68
C GLN A 127 2.60 10.40 17.10
N PRO A 128 2.69 11.71 16.82
CA PRO A 128 1.57 12.57 17.12
C PRO A 128 0.40 12.02 16.31
N SER A 129 -0.60 11.50 17.01
CA SER A 129 -1.94 11.40 16.47
C SER A 129 -2.26 12.80 15.98
N ALA A 130 -2.28 12.97 14.66
CA ALA A 130 -2.65 14.22 14.02
C ALA A 130 -3.97 14.65 14.68
N GLN A 131 -3.87 15.67 15.52
CA GLN A 131 -5.01 16.18 16.26
C GLN A 131 -6.02 16.62 15.21
N MET A 132 -7.16 15.95 15.22
CA MET A 132 -8.35 16.35 14.49
C MET A 132 -8.75 17.74 14.98
N GLN A 133 -8.25 18.76 14.29
CA GLN A 133 -8.71 20.15 14.39
C GLN A 133 -8.78 20.75 12.98
N ARG A 134 -9.82 20.35 12.23
CA ARG A 134 -10.95 21.21 11.80
C ARG A 134 -11.76 20.53 10.71
#